data_AF-A0A1E5TDE1-F1
#
_entry.id   AF-A0A1E5TDE1-F1
#
_cell.length_a   1.000
_cell.length_b   1.000
_cell.length_c   1.000
_cell.angle_alpha   90.00
_cell.angle_beta   90.00
_cell.angle_gamma   90.00
#
_symmetry.space_group_name_H-M   'P 1'
#
loop_
_entity.id
_entity.type
_entity.pdbx_description
1 polymer ?
#
loop_
_entity_poly.entity_id
_entity_poly.type
_entity_poly.pdbx_seq_one_letter_code
_entity_poly.pdbx_strand_id
1 'polypeptide(L)'
;MMLHKSNALTFFTPKETNSLGTPFFNTGISAGFPSPAEDFKEQRLSLDKELVKNKEATFFARVSGQSMIGAGLDDDDLLVIDRSLEPTNNKIAVCFLDGEFTVKRLKVDKDEVWLKPENPNYPIIKITQENDFVIWGIVTNVIKKV
;
A
#
# COMPACT_ATOMS: atom_id res chain seq x y z
N MET A 1 -6.76 -13.62 -8.31
CA MET A 1 -7.51 -13.45 -9.58
C MET A 1 -7.43 -11.97 -9.91
N MET A 2 -6.98 -11.59 -11.12
CA MET A 2 -6.86 -10.17 -11.49
C MET A 2 -8.27 -9.55 -11.59
N LEU A 3 -8.48 -8.42 -10.91
CA LEU A 3 -9.80 -7.79 -10.81
C LEU A 3 -10.03 -6.75 -11.91
N HIS A 4 -9.00 -5.96 -12.24
CA HIS A 4 -9.10 -4.88 -13.21
C HIS A 4 -7.69 -4.46 -13.65
N LYS A 5 -7.51 -4.18 -14.95
CA LYS A 5 -6.27 -3.65 -15.51
C LYS A 5 -6.54 -2.24 -16.01
N SER A 6 -6.06 -1.24 -15.26
CA SER A 6 -5.98 0.15 -15.72
C SER A 6 -4.54 0.45 -16.12
N ASN A 7 -4.28 1.45 -16.97
CA ASN A 7 -2.93 1.79 -17.42
C ASN A 7 -1.97 2.16 -16.27
N ALA A 8 -2.49 2.47 -15.08
CA ALA A 8 -1.74 2.96 -13.94
C ALA A 8 -1.67 2.00 -12.72
N LEU A 9 -2.58 1.04 -12.58
CA LEU A 9 -2.59 0.10 -11.45
C LEU A 9 -3.17 -1.27 -11.83
N THR A 10 -2.56 -2.33 -11.29
CA THR A 10 -3.05 -3.73 -11.39
C THR A 10 -3.52 -4.20 -10.03
N PHE A 11 -4.80 -4.55 -9.87
CA PHE A 11 -5.39 -4.96 -8.59
C PHE A 11 -5.43 -6.47 -8.39
N PHE A 12 -5.20 -6.89 -7.14
CA PHE A 12 -5.24 -8.27 -6.68
C PHE A 12 -6.06 -8.40 -5.39
N THR A 13 -6.81 -9.50 -5.26
CA THR A 13 -7.42 -9.92 -3.99
C THR A 13 -6.50 -10.91 -3.27
N PRO A 14 -6.40 -10.86 -1.93
CA PRO A 14 -5.78 -11.94 -1.17
C PRO A 14 -6.39 -13.29 -1.55
N LYS A 15 -5.55 -14.29 -1.80
CA LYS A 15 -5.98 -15.68 -1.96
C LYS A 15 -5.66 -16.42 -0.67
N GLU A 16 -6.65 -17.07 -0.08
CA GLU A 16 -6.45 -17.99 1.04
C GLU A 16 -5.38 -19.01 0.64
N THR A 17 -4.19 -18.87 1.22
CA THR A 17 -3.10 -19.83 1.05
C THR A 17 -2.90 -20.49 2.40
N ASN A 18 -3.03 -21.82 2.42
CA ASN A 18 -2.80 -22.64 3.60
C ASN A 18 -1.29 -22.78 3.90
N SER A 19 -0.53 -21.71 3.68
CA SER A 19 0.92 -21.67 3.90
C SER A 19 1.17 -21.45 5.38
N LEU A 20 1.71 -22.47 6.04
CA LEU A 20 2.36 -22.31 7.34
C LEU A 20 3.38 -21.18 7.20
N GLY A 21 3.16 -20.07 7.92
CA GLY A 21 3.97 -18.84 7.82
C GLY A 21 5.47 -19.09 7.92
N THR A 22 6.27 -18.13 7.47
CA THR A 22 7.73 -18.22 7.46
C THR A 22 8.29 -18.12 8.87
N PRO A 23 9.34 -18.88 9.23
CA PRO A 23 10.03 -18.69 10.50
C PRO A 23 10.53 -17.24 10.59
N PHE A 24 10.31 -16.62 11.74
CA PHE A 24 10.68 -15.24 12.02
C PHE A 24 11.48 -15.17 13.30
N PHE A 25 12.59 -14.46 13.21
CA PHE A 25 13.49 -14.22 14.31
C PHE A 25 13.27 -12.78 14.75
N ASN A 26 12.62 -12.60 15.92
CA ASN A 26 12.33 -11.28 16.50
C ASN A 26 13.57 -10.64 17.17
N THR A 27 14.68 -11.37 17.24
CA THR A 27 15.98 -10.83 17.63
C THR A 27 16.57 -10.09 16.45
N GLY A 28 16.80 -8.79 16.60
CA GLY A 28 17.55 -8.01 15.62
C GLY A 28 18.85 -8.75 15.29
N ILE A 29 19.15 -8.88 13.99
CA ILE A 29 20.31 -9.61 13.49
C ILE A 29 21.57 -8.84 13.92
N SER A 30 22.02 -9.09 15.15
CA SER A 30 23.30 -8.60 15.66
C SER A 30 24.39 -9.51 15.12
N ALA A 31 25.47 -8.93 14.61
CA ALA A 31 26.63 -9.66 14.08
C ALA A 31 27.47 -10.30 15.21
N GLY A 32 26.83 -11.05 16.10
CA GLY A 32 27.42 -11.71 17.26
C GLY A 32 26.78 -13.06 17.49
N PHE A 33 27.60 -14.05 17.86
CA PHE A 33 27.23 -15.46 18.00
C PHE A 33 26.09 -15.63 19.03
N PRO A 34 24.88 -16.05 18.63
CA PRO A 34 23.83 -16.35 19.59
C PRO A 34 24.19 -17.65 20.34
N SER A 35 23.98 -17.66 21.65
CA SER A 35 24.33 -18.82 22.49
C SER A 35 23.42 -20.02 22.19
N PRO A 36 23.93 -21.28 22.21
CA PRO A 36 23.20 -22.47 21.73
C PRO A 36 22.03 -22.94 22.60
N ALA A 37 21.78 -22.31 23.75
CA ALA A 37 20.94 -22.85 24.83
C ALA A 37 19.63 -22.09 25.05
N GLU A 38 19.30 -21.12 24.21
CA GLU A 38 17.94 -20.59 24.19
C GLU A 38 17.06 -21.53 23.38
N ASP A 39 16.05 -22.11 24.03
CA ASP A 39 14.89 -22.70 23.36
C ASP A 39 14.29 -21.62 22.44
N PHE A 40 14.78 -21.56 21.20
CA PHE A 40 14.24 -20.72 20.15
C PHE A 40 12.83 -21.21 19.88
N LYS A 41 11.85 -20.66 20.60
CA LYS A 41 10.47 -20.69 20.16
C LYS A 41 10.46 -19.96 18.82
N GLU A 42 10.58 -20.72 17.73
CA GLU A 42 10.41 -20.22 16.37
C GLU A 42 9.03 -19.58 16.29
N GLN A 43 8.98 -18.26 16.40
CA GLN A 43 7.78 -17.51 16.09
C GLN A 43 7.64 -17.55 14.58
N ARG A 44 6.52 -18.05 14.08
CA ARG A 44 6.22 -18.02 12.65
C ARG A 44 5.50 -16.72 12.34
N LEU A 45 6.04 -15.93 11.42
CA LEU A 45 5.41 -14.72 10.92
C LEU A 45 4.58 -15.06 9.69
N SER A 46 3.35 -14.58 9.66
CA SER A 46 2.52 -14.59 8.48
C SER A 46 2.38 -13.15 8.00
N LEU A 47 2.94 -12.84 6.83
CA LEU A 47 2.81 -11.51 6.23
C LEU A 47 1.34 -11.12 6.04
N ASP A 48 0.47 -12.09 5.78
CA ASP A 48 -0.98 -11.88 5.71
C ASP A 48 -1.50 -11.35 7.06
N LYS A 49 -1.14 -11.97 8.19
CA LYS A 49 -1.57 -11.50 9.52
C LYS A 49 -0.96 -10.15 9.93
N GLU A 50 0.26 -9.86 9.50
CA GLU A 50 0.93 -8.60 9.82
C GLU A 50 0.41 -7.42 8.99
N LEU A 51 0.17 -7.64 7.70
CA LEU A 51 -0.14 -6.58 6.75
C LEU A 51 -1.64 -6.41 6.51
N VAL A 52 -2.43 -7.46 6.71
CA VAL A 52 -3.88 -7.49 6.43
C VAL A 52 -4.65 -7.50 7.76
N LYS A 53 -5.14 -6.32 8.16
CA LYS A 53 -6.01 -6.19 9.34
C LYS A 53 -7.43 -6.69 9.10
N ASN A 54 -7.99 -6.35 7.93
CA ASN A 54 -9.33 -6.75 7.52
C ASN A 54 -9.30 -7.33 6.11
N LYS A 55 -9.34 -8.66 5.99
CA LYS A 55 -9.23 -9.38 4.71
C LYS A 55 -10.26 -8.94 3.68
N GLU A 56 -11.51 -8.73 4.10
CA GLU A 56 -12.62 -8.35 3.21
C GLU A 56 -12.47 -6.93 2.65
N ALA A 57 -11.78 -6.05 3.39
CA ALA A 57 -11.55 -4.67 3.02
C ALA A 57 -10.14 -4.40 2.49
N THR A 58 -9.27 -5.42 2.44
CA THR A 58 -7.88 -5.27 2.01
C THR A 58 -7.68 -5.79 0.60
N PHE A 59 -6.99 -4.98 -0.19
CA PHE A 59 -6.65 -5.28 -1.57
C PHE A 59 -5.19 -4.95 -1.80
N PHE A 60 -4.64 -5.53 -2.86
CA PHE A 60 -3.28 -5.22 -3.28
C PHE A 60 -3.29 -4.57 -4.65
N ALA A 61 -2.36 -3.66 -4.90
CA ALA A 61 -2.15 -3.13 -6.23
C ALA A 61 -0.67 -2.97 -6.55
N ARG A 62 -0.29 -3.19 -7.81
CA ARG A 62 1.04 -2.85 -8.31
C ARG A 62 1.07 -1.44 -8.85
N VAL A 63 2.04 -0.66 -8.40
CA VAL A 63 2.33 0.69 -8.91
C VAL A 63 2.80 0.59 -10.36
N SER A 64 2.24 1.45 -11.22
CA SER A 64 2.78 1.74 -12.55
C SER A 64 3.09 3.24 -12.62
N GLY A 65 4.35 3.57 -12.90
CA GLY A 65 4.83 4.94 -13.04
C GLY A 65 5.47 5.53 -11.79
N GLN A 66 5.89 6.79 -11.89
CA GLN A 66 6.86 7.40 -10.98
C GLN A 66 6.32 8.61 -10.19
N SER A 67 5.00 8.80 -10.16
CA SER A 67 4.40 10.01 -9.55
C SER A 67 4.59 10.12 -8.02
N MET A 68 5.05 9.06 -7.36
CA MET A 68 5.15 8.96 -5.90
C MET A 68 6.55 8.55 -5.42
N ILE A 69 7.60 8.71 -6.24
CA ILE A 69 8.99 8.33 -5.90
C ILE A 69 9.50 8.99 -4.61
N GLY A 70 9.13 10.25 -4.34
CA GLY A 70 9.50 10.97 -3.11
C GLY A 70 8.80 10.44 -1.85
N ALA A 71 7.75 9.63 -2.00
CA ALA A 71 7.14 8.87 -0.92
C ALA A 71 7.72 7.45 -0.78
N GLY A 72 8.72 7.09 -1.58
CA GLY A 72 9.32 5.77 -1.61
C GLY A 72 8.53 4.72 -2.39
N LEU A 73 7.56 5.13 -3.23
CA LEU A 73 6.84 4.25 -4.14
C LEU A 73 7.51 4.29 -5.52
N ASP A 74 8.12 3.17 -5.89
CA ASP A 74 8.74 2.94 -7.19
C ASP A 74 7.84 2.11 -8.11
N ASP A 75 8.23 2.03 -9.38
CA ASP A 75 7.55 1.18 -10.35
C ASP A 75 7.62 -0.31 -9.94
N ASP A 76 6.53 -1.05 -10.17
CA ASP A 76 6.35 -2.45 -9.77
C ASP A 76 6.26 -2.74 -8.25
N ASP A 77 6.30 -1.71 -7.40
CA ASP A 77 6.05 -1.86 -5.96
C ASP A 77 4.63 -2.39 -5.68
N LEU A 78 4.52 -3.28 -4.69
CA LEU A 78 3.25 -3.85 -4.27
C LEU A 78 2.68 -3.06 -3.09
N LEU A 79 1.51 -2.45 -3.30
CA LEU A 79 0.77 -1.71 -2.30
C LEU A 79 -0.21 -2.63 -1.57
N VAL A 80 -0.31 -2.45 -0.26
CA VAL A 80 -1.40 -2.98 0.57
C VAL A 80 -2.38 -1.84 0.82
N ILE A 81 -3.64 -2.04 0.45
CA ILE A 81 -4.67 -1.01 0.43
C ILE A 81 -5.85 -1.46 1.27
N ASP A 82 -6.27 -0.65 2.23
CA ASP A 82 -7.40 -0.92 3.11
C ASP A 82 -8.53 0.08 2.83
N ARG A 83 -9.69 -0.43 2.44
CA ARG A 83 -10.89 0.38 2.16
C ARG A 83 -11.72 0.70 3.40
N SER A 84 -11.45 0.04 4.54
CA SER A 84 -12.16 0.32 5.79
C SER A 84 -11.61 1.53 6.54
N LEU A 85 -10.45 2.04 6.12
CA LEU A 85 -9.82 3.21 6.72
C LEU A 85 -10.34 4.52 6.14
N GLU A 86 -10.57 5.48 7.01
CA GLU A 86 -11.00 6.81 6.61
C GLU A 86 -9.87 7.58 5.89
N PRO A 87 -10.16 8.21 4.73
CA PRO A 87 -9.22 9.07 4.04
C PRO A 87 -8.99 10.37 4.81
N THR A 88 -7.79 10.49 5.38
CA THR A 88 -7.39 11.66 6.17
C THR A 88 -6.23 12.41 5.52
N ASN A 89 -6.04 13.66 5.93
CA ASN A 89 -5.00 14.54 5.41
C ASN A 89 -3.59 13.89 5.51
N ASN A 90 -2.78 14.07 4.47
CA ASN A 90 -1.45 13.51 4.27
C ASN A 90 -1.36 11.98 4.12
N LYS A 91 -2.48 11.23 4.10
CA LYS A 91 -2.45 9.80 3.78
C LYS A 91 -2.21 9.57 2.29
N ILE A 92 -1.57 8.45 1.95
CA ILE A 92 -1.46 8.00 0.57
C ILE A 92 -2.70 7.16 0.27
N ALA A 93 -3.43 7.54 -0.78
CA ALA A 93 -4.65 6.87 -1.17
C ALA A 93 -4.58 6.42 -2.62
N VAL A 94 -5.29 5.32 -2.88
CA VAL A 94 -5.67 4.93 -4.23
C VAL A 94 -6.98 5.62 -4.54
N CYS A 95 -7.00 6.39 -5.61
CA CYS A 95 -8.15 7.15 -6.08
C CYS A 95 -8.51 6.69 -7.47
N PHE A 96 -9.79 6.70 -7.79
CA PHE A 96 -10.30 6.66 -9.14
C PHE A 96 -10.65 8.09 -9.54
N LEU A 97 -10.07 8.57 -10.64
CA LEU A 97 -10.25 9.93 -11.13
C LEU A 97 -10.47 9.86 -12.65
N ASP A 98 -11.62 10.35 -13.11
CA ASP A 98 -11.95 10.53 -14.52
C ASP A 98 -11.71 9.27 -15.38
N GLY A 99 -12.04 8.09 -14.83
CA GLY A 99 -11.90 6.80 -15.52
C GLY A 99 -10.60 6.05 -15.26
N GLU A 100 -9.63 6.64 -14.56
CA GLU A 100 -8.33 6.04 -14.30
C GLU A 100 -8.00 5.94 -12.80
N PHE A 101 -7.32 4.86 -12.41
CA PHE A 101 -6.80 4.72 -11.06
C PHE A 101 -5.48 5.47 -10.90
N THR A 102 -5.31 6.16 -9.78
CA THR A 102 -4.10 6.90 -9.45
C THR A 102 -3.74 6.74 -7.98
N VAL A 103 -2.45 6.83 -7.66
CA VAL A 103 -1.96 6.85 -6.28
C VAL A 103 -1.38 8.22 -6.01
N LYS A 104 -1.92 8.91 -4.99
CA LYS A 104 -1.49 10.26 -4.63
C LYS A 104 -1.59 10.46 -3.12
N ARG A 105 -0.87 11.46 -2.61
CA ARG A 105 -1.07 11.92 -1.23
C ARG A 105 -2.29 12.81 -1.19
N LEU A 106 -3.24 12.46 -0.32
CA LEU A 106 -4.40 13.30 -0.03
C LEU A 106 -3.94 14.52 0.74
N LYS A 107 -4.27 15.70 0.22
CA LYS A 107 -4.27 16.94 0.98
C LYS A 107 -5.73 17.33 1.16
N VAL A 108 -6.15 17.44 2.41
CA VAL A 108 -7.52 17.86 2.76
C VAL A 108 -7.40 19.13 3.60
N ASP A 109 -8.04 20.20 3.13
CA ASP A 109 -8.11 21.50 3.83
C ASP A 109 -9.55 21.99 3.76
N LYS A 110 -10.22 22.03 4.92
CA LYS A 110 -11.63 22.40 5.06
C LYS A 110 -12.53 21.68 4.05
N ASP A 111 -12.91 22.36 2.97
CA ASP A 111 -13.85 21.91 1.94
C ASP A 111 -13.16 21.54 0.61
N GLU A 112 -11.83 21.55 0.57
CA GLU A 112 -11.04 21.30 -0.62
C GLU A 112 -10.19 20.04 -0.47
N VAL A 113 -10.16 19.23 -1.53
CA VAL A 113 -9.36 18.02 -1.64
C VAL A 113 -8.39 18.19 -2.80
N TRP A 114 -7.12 17.91 -2.54
CA TRP A 114 -6.09 17.86 -3.57
C TRP A 114 -5.37 16.51 -3.54
N LEU A 115 -5.00 16.07 -4.73
CA LEU A 115 -4.12 14.94 -4.93
C LEU A 115 -2.72 15.47 -5.21
N LYS A 116 -1.85 15.37 -4.21
CA LYS A 116 -0.47 15.80 -4.30
C LYS A 116 0.42 14.63 -4.73
N PRO A 117 1.08 14.69 -5.90
CA PRO A 117 2.16 13.77 -6.23
C PRO A 117 3.40 14.07 -5.36
N GLU A 118 4.19 13.04 -5.11
CA GLU A 118 5.50 13.16 -4.46
C GLU A 118 6.61 13.05 -5.51
N ASN A 119 6.41 13.74 -6.64
CA ASN A 119 7.39 13.88 -7.71
C ASN A 119 7.24 15.29 -8.33
N PRO A 120 8.29 16.12 -8.33
CA PRO A 120 8.26 17.49 -8.87
C PRO A 120 7.84 17.58 -10.34
N ASN A 121 8.03 16.50 -11.11
CA ASN A 121 7.66 16.46 -12.53
C ASN A 121 6.15 16.30 -12.77
N TYR A 122 5.35 16.11 -11.71
CA TYR A 122 3.92 15.89 -11.80
C TYR A 122 3.16 17.04 -11.12
N PRO A 123 2.09 17.57 -11.74
CA PRO A 123 1.31 18.65 -11.16
C PRO A 123 0.43 18.16 -10.00
N ILE A 124 0.19 19.05 -9.04
CA ILE A 124 -0.84 18.85 -8.01
C ILE A 124 -2.20 18.96 -8.69
N ILE A 125 -3.11 18.03 -8.38
CA ILE A 125 -4.45 17.99 -8.96
C ILE A 125 -5.43 18.46 -7.88
N LYS A 126 -6.18 19.53 -8.16
CA LYS A 126 -7.30 19.95 -7.31
C LYS A 126 -8.56 19.20 -7.75
N ILE A 127 -9.24 18.56 -6.80
CA ILE A 127 -10.52 17.90 -7.08
C ILE A 127 -11.63 18.95 -7.07
N THR A 128 -12.42 18.99 -8.14
CA THR A 128 -13.62 19.82 -8.26
C THR A 128 -14.86 18.94 -8.32
N GLN A 129 -16.05 19.53 -8.24
CA GLN A 129 -17.32 18.81 -8.37
C GLN A 129 -17.56 18.25 -9.78
N GLU A 130 -16.77 18.68 -10.77
CA GLU A 130 -16.85 18.20 -12.15
C GLU A 130 -16.06 16.91 -12.37
N ASN A 131 -15.11 16.60 -11.48
CA ASN A 131 -14.32 15.38 -11.57
C ASN A 131 -15.14 14.17 -11.11
N ASP A 132 -15.06 13.07 -11.86
CA ASP A 132 -15.53 11.76 -11.38
C ASP A 132 -14.45 11.19 -10.44
N PHE A 133 -14.53 11.58 -9.17
CA PHE A 133 -13.53 11.28 -8.15
C PHE A 133 -14.08 10.40 -7.05
N VAL A 134 -13.40 9.26 -6.83
CA VAL A 134 -13.69 8.34 -5.74
C VAL A 134 -12.39 7.94 -5.04
N ILE A 135 -12.35 8.07 -3.72
CA ILE A 135 -11.27 7.46 -2.93
C ILE A 135 -11.59 5.98 -2.76
N TRP A 136 -10.74 5.13 -3.32
CA TRP A 136 -10.95 3.69 -3.33
C TRP A 136 -10.47 3.03 -2.04
N GLY A 137 -9.35 3.49 -1.50
CA GLY A 137 -8.81 3.00 -0.23
C GLY A 137 -7.47 3.62 0.14
N ILE A 138 -7.02 3.35 1.36
CA ILE A 138 -5.79 3.92 1.92
C ILE A 138 -4.65 2.93 1.86
N VAL A 139 -3.50 3.39 1.38
CA VAL A 139 -2.28 2.59 1.34
C VAL A 139 -1.75 2.47 2.76
N THR A 140 -1.69 1.25 3.28
CA THR A 140 -1.20 0.95 4.63
C THR A 140 0.28 0.56 4.62
N ASN A 141 0.71 -0.17 3.59
CA ASN A 141 2.07 -0.67 3.46
C ASN A 141 2.52 -0.68 1.99
N VAL A 142 3.84 -0.58 1.80
CA VAL A 142 4.52 -0.74 0.51
C VAL A 142 5.50 -1.89 0.65
N ILE A 143 5.38 -2.89 -0.21
CA ILE A 143 6.27 -4.06 -0.26
C ILE A 143 7.15 -3.89 -1.48
N LYS A 144 8.43 -3.64 -1.22
CA LYS A 144 9.46 -3.44 -2.24
C LYS A 144 10.37 -4.64 -2.33
N LYS A 145 10.65 -5.09 -3.55
CA LYS A 145 11.68 -6.08 -3.81
C LYS A 145 12.97 -5.33 -4.12
N VAL A 146 14.01 -5.55 -3.32
CA VAL A 146 15.36 -5.01 -3.51
C VAL A 146 16.24 -5.97 -4.29
#